data_AF-A0A6B1IIQ4-F1
#
_entry.id   AF-A0A6B1IIQ4-F1
#
_cell.length_a   1.000
_cell.length_b   1.000
_cell.length_c   1.000
_cell.angle_alpha   90.00
_cell.angle_beta   90.00
_cell.angle_gamma   90.00
#
_symmetry.space_group_name_H-M   'P 1'
#
loop_
_entity.id
_entity.type
_entity.pdbx_description
1 polymer ?
#
loop_
_entity_poly.entity_id
_entity_poly.type
_entity_poly.pdbx_seq_one_letter_code
_entity_poly.pdbx_strand_id
1 'polypeptide(L)'
;MIGTTLLDIADHIDSLAGEDGEFSLVCARYGDRPVPAAGLRFEGRETARAAARATEQYRDTLRRYDPELPFYDVIVRQEFAEPPSRSTGRDDGARAPAPDDPETFAPDDGEEPPDELSDRIVDGTAHRRAGGDEGSTDRRPADEAGGRGRARDRVEFCHAAAAATFEALSAGGHDRAESAVMDAYFSHAERVSDPDDLCLCLLEATAAALDRHLGPTAQAAVLADAAERLPDPPEPSAADPVGAAFDRLAAVGLVEGYERAGDAGPASEAGGPDDATVRISGYALSPTDGRVATLPAALEVCRRDPRGRIAGTALLAAAGDSAGSDWWVRVDPQAPSLDGGPSTASVPAGN
;
A
#
# COMPACT_ATOMS: atom_id res chain seq x y z
N MET A 1 36.08 -27.85 -5.26
CA MET A 1 35.89 -26.57 -4.55
C MET A 1 34.67 -26.78 -3.67
N ILE A 2 34.88 -27.09 -2.39
CA ILE A 2 33.80 -27.51 -1.49
C ILE A 2 33.02 -26.24 -1.14
N GLY A 3 31.77 -26.14 -1.59
CA GLY A 3 30.90 -25.03 -1.22
C GLY A 3 30.77 -24.94 0.31
N THR A 4 30.56 -23.74 0.83
CA THR A 4 30.30 -23.48 2.25
C THR A 4 29.37 -24.53 2.82
N THR A 5 29.86 -25.29 3.80
CA THR A 5 29.11 -26.39 4.40
C THR A 5 28.06 -25.82 5.37
N LEU A 6 27.04 -26.61 5.70
CA LEU A 6 26.05 -26.22 6.72
C LEU A 6 26.70 -25.84 8.06
N LEU A 7 27.81 -26.51 8.40
CA LEU A 7 28.57 -26.21 9.61
C LEU A 7 29.24 -24.83 9.53
N ASP A 8 29.87 -24.50 8.39
CA ASP A 8 30.49 -23.18 8.20
C ASP A 8 29.46 -22.04 8.31
N ILE A 9 28.24 -22.25 7.80
CA ILE A 9 27.16 -21.26 7.90
C ILE A 9 26.67 -21.14 9.35
N ALA A 10 26.53 -22.26 10.08
CA ALA A 10 26.14 -22.25 11.48
C ALA A 10 27.18 -21.56 12.37
N ASP A 11 28.48 -21.85 12.17
CA ASP A 11 29.58 -21.21 12.89
C ASP A 11 29.63 -19.70 12.59
N HIS A 12 29.33 -19.29 11.36
CA HIS A 12 29.21 -17.88 11.02
C HIS A 12 28.05 -17.21 11.76
N ILE A 13 26.88 -17.84 11.84
CA ILE A 13 25.73 -17.31 12.58
C ILE A 13 26.04 -17.16 14.08
N ASP A 14 26.73 -18.15 14.66
CA ASP A 14 27.15 -18.11 16.07
C ASP A 14 28.17 -16.99 16.32
N SER A 15 29.11 -16.77 15.40
CA SER A 15 30.10 -15.68 15.49
C SER A 15 29.50 -14.27 15.48
N LEU A 16 28.27 -14.12 14.97
CA LEU A 16 27.53 -12.86 14.97
C LEU A 16 26.78 -12.63 16.29
N ALA A 17 26.61 -13.66 17.12
CA ALA A 17 25.82 -13.58 18.34
C ALA A 17 26.58 -12.86 19.47
N GLY A 18 25.81 -12.15 20.31
CA GLY A 18 26.27 -11.55 21.56
C GLY A 18 25.39 -11.98 22.73
N GLU A 19 25.97 -12.11 23.92
CA GLU A 19 25.27 -12.61 25.12
C GLU A 19 24.12 -11.68 25.56
N ASP A 20 24.30 -10.37 25.39
CA ASP A 20 23.37 -9.31 25.79
C ASP A 20 22.68 -8.63 24.61
N GLY A 21 22.64 -9.28 23.45
CA GLY A 21 22.05 -8.69 22.24
C GLY A 21 20.55 -8.40 22.37
N GLU A 22 20.12 -7.20 21.98
CA GLU A 22 18.70 -6.79 22.00
C GLU A 22 17.86 -7.40 20.88
N PHE A 23 18.51 -7.98 19.87
CA PHE A 23 17.84 -8.50 18.68
C PHE A 23 17.85 -10.03 18.68
N SER A 24 16.72 -10.63 18.27
CA SER A 24 16.60 -12.07 18.06
C SER A 24 15.96 -12.35 16.69
N LEU A 25 16.14 -13.58 16.21
CA LEU A 25 15.49 -14.02 14.97
C LEU A 25 14.24 -14.84 15.29
N VAL A 26 13.17 -14.54 14.57
CA VAL A 26 11.89 -15.29 14.64
C VAL A 26 11.39 -15.56 13.23
N CYS A 27 10.64 -16.63 13.06
CA CYS A 27 9.89 -16.89 11.84
C CYS A 27 8.61 -16.03 11.86
N ALA A 28 8.41 -15.19 10.85
CA ALA A 28 7.21 -14.35 10.75
C ALA A 28 5.93 -15.19 10.66
N ARG A 29 6.00 -16.39 10.07
CA ARG A 29 4.84 -17.27 9.86
C ARG A 29 4.44 -18.07 11.10
N TYR A 30 5.41 -18.57 11.86
CA TYR A 30 5.15 -19.51 12.96
C TYR A 30 5.48 -18.94 14.34
N GLY A 31 6.17 -17.79 14.40
CA GLY A 31 6.59 -17.15 15.66
C GLY A 31 7.68 -17.91 16.42
N ASP A 32 8.14 -19.06 15.92
CA ASP A 32 9.20 -19.85 16.50
C ASP A 32 10.58 -19.33 16.09
N ARG A 33 11.63 -19.75 16.80
CA ARG A 33 13.00 -19.32 16.51
C ARG A 33 13.66 -20.30 15.52
N PRO A 34 14.15 -19.83 14.37
CA PRO A 34 14.70 -20.70 13.34
C PRO A 34 16.04 -21.30 13.75
N VAL A 35 16.21 -22.62 13.66
CA VAL A 35 17.52 -23.28 13.77
C VAL A 35 18.36 -22.92 12.53
N PRO A 36 19.64 -22.53 12.66
CA PRO A 36 20.48 -22.64 13.87
C PRO A 36 20.47 -21.42 14.81
N ALA A 37 19.83 -20.31 14.46
CA ALA A 37 19.78 -19.11 15.29
C ALA A 37 18.86 -19.19 16.53
N ALA A 38 18.32 -20.37 16.82
CA ALA A 38 17.45 -20.60 17.95
C ALA A 38 18.21 -20.42 19.27
N GLY A 39 17.86 -19.37 20.01
CA GLY A 39 18.49 -19.04 21.30
C GLY A 39 19.62 -18.02 21.21
N LEU A 40 20.04 -17.63 19.99
CA LEU A 40 21.03 -16.57 19.79
C LEU A 40 20.41 -15.19 19.89
N ARG A 41 21.25 -14.22 20.26
CA ARG A 41 20.93 -12.79 20.37
C ARG A 41 22.00 -11.98 19.64
N PHE A 42 21.63 -10.81 19.14
CA PHE A 42 22.49 -9.95 18.32
C PHE A 42 22.43 -8.52 18.86
N GLU A 43 23.57 -7.85 18.95
CA GLU A 43 23.67 -6.52 19.57
C GLU A 43 23.04 -5.41 18.72
N GLY A 44 23.14 -5.53 17.40
CA GLY A 44 22.68 -4.52 16.46
C GLY A 44 21.72 -5.06 15.41
N ARG A 45 20.87 -4.18 14.88
CA ARG A 45 19.95 -4.50 13.78
C ARG A 45 20.68 -4.98 12.53
N GLU A 46 21.86 -4.42 12.25
CA GLU A 46 22.70 -4.81 11.11
C GLU A 46 23.24 -6.24 11.27
N THR A 47 23.86 -6.54 12.42
CA THR A 47 24.35 -7.88 12.77
C THR A 47 23.23 -8.92 12.73
N ALA A 48 22.05 -8.57 13.25
CA ALA A 48 20.87 -9.42 13.21
C ALA A 48 20.39 -9.68 11.77
N ARG A 49 20.44 -8.68 10.88
CA ARG A 49 20.11 -8.86 9.46
C ARG A 49 21.10 -9.77 8.74
N ALA A 50 22.39 -9.64 9.06
CA ALA A 50 23.42 -10.55 8.54
C ALA A 50 23.15 -11.99 8.99
N ALA A 51 22.84 -12.19 10.26
CA ALA A 51 22.47 -13.50 10.81
C ALA A 51 21.18 -14.06 10.21
N ALA A 52 20.18 -13.21 9.91
CA ALA A 52 18.95 -13.61 9.23
C ALA A 52 19.23 -14.19 7.84
N ARG A 53 20.01 -13.47 7.02
CA ARG A 53 20.43 -13.93 5.68
C ARG A 53 21.23 -15.23 5.74
N ALA A 54 22.15 -15.35 6.70
CA ALA A 54 22.91 -16.57 6.90
C ALA A 54 22.00 -17.75 7.34
N THR A 55 20.98 -17.48 8.16
CA THR A 55 19.97 -18.48 8.57
C THR A 55 19.12 -18.94 7.39
N GLU A 56 18.71 -18.03 6.50
CA GLU A 56 18.01 -18.37 5.26
C GLU A 56 18.89 -19.25 4.37
N GLN A 57 20.15 -18.87 4.16
CA GLN A 57 21.12 -19.64 3.39
C GLN A 57 21.35 -21.04 3.97
N TYR A 58 21.42 -21.15 5.30
CA TYR A 58 21.51 -22.44 5.99
C TYR A 58 20.30 -23.32 5.65
N ARG A 59 19.09 -22.78 5.78
CA ARG A 59 17.84 -23.53 5.56
C ARG A 59 17.65 -23.91 4.10
N ASP A 60 18.01 -23.04 3.16
CA ASP A 60 18.01 -23.35 1.72
C ASP A 60 19.01 -24.45 1.38
N THR A 61 20.18 -24.43 2.02
CA THR A 61 21.17 -25.50 1.86
C THR A 61 20.67 -26.80 2.48
N LEU A 62 19.98 -26.73 3.62
CA LEU A 62 19.42 -27.90 4.32
C LEU A 62 18.29 -28.55 3.52
N ARG A 63 17.48 -27.77 2.79
CA ARG A 63 16.42 -28.27 1.89
C ARG A 63 16.91 -29.18 0.78
N ARG A 64 18.20 -29.12 0.42
CA ARG A 64 18.80 -30.07 -0.52
C ARG A 64 18.88 -31.49 0.06
N TYR A 65 18.91 -31.61 1.38
CA TYR A 65 18.97 -32.88 2.11
C TYR A 65 17.60 -33.30 2.67
N ASP A 66 16.79 -32.32 3.09
CA ASP A 66 15.43 -32.53 3.57
C ASP A 66 14.43 -31.61 2.83
N PRO A 67 13.82 -32.10 1.73
CA PRO A 67 12.85 -31.32 0.96
C PRO A 67 11.56 -30.99 1.71
N GLU A 68 11.23 -31.70 2.79
CA GLU A 68 10.02 -31.45 3.58
C GLU A 68 10.20 -30.31 4.61
N LEU A 69 11.42 -29.76 4.72
CA LEU A 69 11.74 -28.72 5.69
C LEU A 69 10.86 -27.46 5.49
N PRO A 70 10.15 -27.00 6.52
CA PRO A 70 9.26 -25.85 6.42
C PRO A 70 9.95 -24.58 5.90
N PHE A 71 9.22 -23.82 5.07
CA PHE A 71 9.61 -22.48 4.64
C PHE A 71 9.42 -21.48 5.79
N TYR A 72 10.51 -20.83 6.19
CA TYR A 72 10.55 -19.86 7.27
C TYR A 72 10.92 -18.51 6.67
N ASP A 73 10.11 -17.50 6.98
CA ASP A 73 10.38 -16.10 6.67
C ASP A 73 11.12 -15.51 7.88
N VAL A 74 12.45 -15.41 7.80
CA VAL A 74 13.29 -15.06 8.95
C VAL A 74 13.31 -13.55 9.12
N ILE A 75 12.77 -13.05 10.23
CA ILE A 75 12.73 -11.62 10.55
C ILE A 75 13.52 -11.31 11.82
N VAL A 76 14.04 -10.08 11.88
CA VAL A 76 14.71 -9.53 13.05
C VAL A 76 13.68 -8.92 13.98
N ARG A 77 13.65 -9.37 15.23
CA ARG A 77 12.81 -8.81 16.30
C ARG A 77 13.69 -8.14 17.35
N GLN A 78 13.42 -6.88 17.67
CA GLN A 78 13.98 -6.24 18.86
C GLN A 78 13.17 -6.67 20.09
N GLU A 79 13.84 -7.22 21.10
CA GLU A 79 13.26 -7.44 22.42
C GLU A 79 13.38 -6.13 23.20
N PHE A 80 12.28 -5.38 23.34
CA PHE A 80 12.26 -4.25 24.26
C PHE A 80 12.54 -4.79 25.66
N ALA A 81 13.64 -4.36 26.28
CA ALA A 81 13.81 -4.52 27.70
C ALA A 81 12.61 -3.87 28.38
N GLU A 82 11.78 -4.66 29.08
CA GLU A 82 10.75 -4.09 29.94
C GLU A 82 11.45 -3.07 30.86
N PRO A 83 10.99 -1.80 30.91
CA PRO A 83 11.60 -0.85 31.81
C PRO A 83 11.50 -1.43 33.23
N PRO A 84 12.59 -1.43 34.02
CA PRO A 84 12.53 -1.97 35.36
C PRO A 84 11.38 -1.28 36.09
N SER A 85 10.44 -2.09 36.58
CA SER A 85 9.26 -1.62 37.30
C SER A 85 9.71 -0.65 38.38
N ARG A 86 9.51 0.65 38.15
CA ARG A 86 9.87 1.70 39.10
C ARG A 86 9.06 1.46 40.35
N SER A 87 9.72 1.03 41.43
CA SER A 87 9.14 1.05 42.76
C SER A 87 8.62 2.46 43.00
N THR A 88 7.31 2.62 43.23
CA THR A 88 6.71 3.88 43.64
C THR A 88 7.14 4.20 45.07
N GLY A 89 8.40 4.62 45.21
CA GLY A 89 8.93 5.29 46.39
C GLY A 89 8.54 6.75 46.28
N ARG A 90 7.43 7.09 46.92
CA ARG A 90 7.04 8.47 47.21
C ARG A 90 8.15 9.14 48.01
N ASP A 91 8.75 10.20 47.46
CA ASP A 91 9.33 11.24 48.28
C ASP A 91 9.17 12.61 47.63
N ASP A 92 8.72 13.56 48.45
CA ASP A 92 8.26 14.89 48.11
C ASP A 92 9.46 15.84 47.94
N GLY A 93 9.50 16.63 46.86
CA GLY A 93 10.57 17.61 46.68
C GLY A 93 10.39 18.54 45.49
N ALA A 94 9.80 19.71 45.73
CA ALA A 94 9.46 20.73 44.74
C ALA A 94 10.65 21.35 43.96
N ARG A 95 10.48 21.51 42.64
CA ARG A 95 10.86 22.72 41.87
C ARG A 95 10.23 22.67 40.46
N ALA A 96 9.61 23.76 40.02
CA ALA A 96 9.24 24.03 38.63
C ALA A 96 9.93 25.36 38.19
N PRO A 97 9.87 25.76 36.91
CA PRO A 97 10.71 25.27 35.81
C PRO A 97 11.57 26.40 35.19
N ALA A 98 12.49 26.07 34.28
CA ALA A 98 13.12 27.01 33.36
C ALA A 98 13.00 26.45 31.92
N PRO A 99 12.79 27.31 30.88
CA PRO A 99 12.67 26.89 29.49
C PRO A 99 14.01 26.97 28.72
N ASP A 100 13.96 26.59 27.43
CA ASP A 100 15.00 26.61 26.37
C ASP A 100 15.80 25.28 26.30
N ASP A 101 15.94 24.54 25.19
CA ASP A 101 15.84 24.78 23.74
C ASP A 101 15.64 23.41 23.03
N PRO A 102 14.98 23.31 21.85
CA PRO A 102 14.89 22.05 21.10
C PRO A 102 16.12 21.86 20.21
N GLU A 103 16.96 20.87 20.53
CA GLU A 103 18.02 20.44 19.62
C GLU A 103 17.40 19.88 18.33
N THR A 104 17.61 20.66 17.28
CA THR A 104 17.29 20.34 15.90
C THR A 104 18.33 19.35 15.40
N PHE A 105 17.89 18.15 14.99
CA PHE A 105 18.73 17.18 14.30
C PHE A 105 19.11 17.75 12.92
N ALA A 106 20.36 18.21 12.80
CA ALA A 106 20.97 18.51 11.51
C ALA A 106 21.56 17.21 10.95
N PRO A 107 21.30 16.84 9.68
CA PRO A 107 22.02 15.76 9.04
C PRO A 107 23.47 16.18 8.76
N ASP A 108 24.39 15.25 8.98
CA ASP A 108 25.82 15.34 8.69
C ASP A 108 26.03 15.24 7.17
N ASP A 109 26.50 16.33 6.56
CA ASP A 109 26.88 16.40 5.15
C ASP A 109 28.30 15.83 4.99
N GLY A 110 28.46 14.55 4.61
CA GLY A 110 29.82 14.02 4.57
C GLY A 110 30.16 12.68 3.92
N GLU A 111 29.25 11.94 3.29
CA GLU A 111 29.65 10.66 2.67
C GLU A 111 29.05 10.45 1.28
N GLU A 112 29.90 10.53 0.25
CA GLU A 112 29.58 10.23 -1.15
C GLU A 112 29.16 8.75 -1.30
N PRO A 113 28.06 8.45 -1.99
CA PRO A 113 27.71 7.07 -2.33
C PRO A 113 28.65 6.56 -3.44
N PRO A 114 29.17 5.32 -3.35
CA PRO A 114 29.90 4.73 -4.46
C PRO A 114 28.95 4.42 -5.63
N ASP A 115 29.25 5.02 -6.78
CA ASP A 115 28.84 4.56 -8.10
C ASP A 115 29.39 3.15 -8.33
N GLU A 116 28.49 2.18 -8.52
CA GLU A 116 28.56 1.08 -9.50
C GLU A 116 27.55 0.00 -9.12
N LEU A 117 26.46 -0.10 -9.90
CA LEU A 117 25.87 -1.35 -10.42
C LEU A 117 24.51 -1.04 -11.10
N SER A 118 24.57 -0.20 -12.14
CA SER A 118 23.64 -0.29 -13.26
C SER A 118 24.37 -1.02 -14.38
N ASP A 119 24.01 -2.28 -14.65
CA ASP A 119 23.48 -2.70 -15.96
C ASP A 119 23.39 -4.22 -16.13
N ARG A 120 22.18 -4.64 -16.52
CA ARG A 120 21.80 -5.80 -17.38
C ARG A 120 21.83 -7.18 -16.70
N ILE A 121 20.89 -8.11 -16.94
CA ILE A 121 20.22 -8.48 -18.20
C ILE A 121 18.85 -9.09 -17.84
N VAL A 122 17.75 -8.55 -18.39
CA VAL A 122 16.50 -9.30 -18.59
C VAL A 122 16.43 -9.61 -20.07
N ASP A 123 16.75 -10.85 -20.44
CA ASP A 123 16.55 -11.37 -21.78
C ASP A 123 16.11 -12.82 -21.64
N GLY A 124 14.90 -13.14 -22.11
CA GLY A 124 14.38 -14.50 -21.98
C GLY A 124 12.87 -14.65 -22.08
N THR A 125 12.26 -14.04 -23.08
CA THR A 125 11.00 -14.52 -23.66
C THR A 125 11.20 -15.97 -24.14
N ALA A 126 10.73 -16.93 -23.36
CA ALA A 126 10.66 -18.33 -23.78
C ALA A 126 9.20 -18.77 -23.87
N HIS A 127 8.72 -18.83 -25.10
CA HIS A 127 7.57 -19.60 -25.52
C HIS A 127 7.54 -20.99 -24.87
N ARG A 128 6.60 -21.24 -23.96
CA ARG A 128 6.22 -22.61 -23.61
C ARG A 128 5.02 -23.01 -24.46
N ARG A 129 5.29 -23.91 -25.40
CA ARG A 129 4.34 -24.53 -26.31
C ARG A 129 3.20 -25.21 -25.55
N ALA A 130 2.02 -25.12 -26.17
CA ALA A 130 0.85 -25.91 -25.89
C ALA A 130 1.18 -27.42 -25.82
N GLY A 131 0.85 -28.03 -24.68
CA GLY A 131 0.60 -29.45 -24.56
C GLY A 131 -0.87 -29.61 -24.19
N GLY A 132 -1.64 -30.26 -25.07
CA GLY A 132 -3.06 -30.48 -24.86
C GLY A 132 -3.30 -31.47 -23.72
N ASP A 133 -4.29 -31.15 -22.89
CA ASP A 133 -5.00 -32.13 -22.08
C ASP A 133 -6.49 -31.91 -22.33
N GLU A 134 -7.07 -32.82 -23.11
CA GLU A 134 -8.50 -32.90 -23.33
C GLU A 134 -9.13 -33.65 -22.16
N GLY A 135 -10.05 -32.98 -21.45
CA GLY A 135 -11.14 -33.68 -20.79
C GLY A 135 -11.29 -33.45 -19.30
N SER A 136 -11.90 -32.32 -18.92
CA SER A 136 -13.02 -32.38 -17.97
C SER A 136 -13.85 -31.11 -18.14
N THR A 137 -15.03 -31.25 -18.74
CA THR A 137 -16.02 -30.18 -18.80
C THR A 137 -16.74 -30.12 -17.46
N ASP A 138 -16.04 -29.62 -16.44
CA ASP A 138 -16.71 -29.11 -15.25
C ASP A 138 -17.34 -27.77 -15.65
N ARG A 139 -18.61 -27.83 -16.05
CA ARG A 139 -19.41 -26.70 -16.48
C ARG A 139 -19.74 -25.86 -15.22
N ARG A 140 -18.72 -25.16 -14.70
CA ARG A 140 -18.88 -24.11 -13.70
C ARG A 140 -19.88 -23.08 -14.25
N PRO A 141 -20.86 -22.62 -13.45
CA PRO A 141 -21.80 -21.62 -13.90
C PRO A 141 -21.05 -20.38 -14.37
N ALA A 142 -21.46 -19.82 -15.51
CA ALA A 142 -20.81 -18.66 -16.14
C ALA A 142 -20.66 -17.47 -15.17
N ASP A 143 -21.55 -17.35 -14.19
CA ASP A 143 -21.52 -16.32 -13.15
C ASP A 143 -20.28 -16.44 -12.23
N GLU A 144 -19.81 -17.64 -11.88
CA GLU A 144 -18.59 -17.77 -11.06
C GLU A 144 -17.31 -17.57 -11.88
N ALA A 145 -17.35 -17.84 -13.18
CA ALA A 145 -16.23 -17.53 -14.08
C ALA A 145 -16.11 -16.03 -14.31
N GLY A 146 -17.25 -15.33 -14.47
CA GLY A 146 -17.32 -13.87 -14.52
C GLY A 146 -16.88 -13.22 -13.20
N GLY A 147 -17.32 -13.76 -12.05
CA GLY A 147 -16.92 -13.27 -10.73
C GLY A 147 -15.42 -13.39 -10.47
N ARG A 148 -14.81 -14.53 -10.82
CA ARG A 148 -13.34 -14.73 -10.71
C ARG A 148 -12.54 -13.84 -11.67
N GLY A 149 -13.07 -13.56 -12.87
CA GLY A 149 -12.47 -12.61 -13.80
C GLY A 149 -12.48 -11.19 -13.22
N ARG A 150 -13.65 -10.73 -12.77
CA ARG A 150 -13.82 -9.40 -12.16
C ARG A 150 -12.95 -9.20 -10.91
N ALA A 151 -12.82 -10.22 -10.05
CA ALA A 151 -11.94 -10.17 -8.89
C ALA A 151 -10.46 -9.99 -9.29
N ARG A 152 -10.00 -10.74 -10.29
CA ARG A 152 -8.64 -10.60 -10.83
C ARG A 152 -8.41 -9.21 -11.44
N ASP A 153 -9.36 -8.71 -12.21
CA ASP A 153 -9.27 -7.38 -12.84
C ASP A 153 -9.24 -6.27 -11.77
N ARG A 154 -9.97 -6.45 -10.67
CA ARG A 154 -9.93 -5.56 -9.50
C ARG A 154 -8.53 -5.53 -8.87
N VAL A 155 -7.97 -6.70 -8.58
CA VAL A 155 -6.64 -6.84 -7.98
C VAL A 155 -5.58 -6.18 -8.88
N GLU A 156 -5.61 -6.48 -10.18
CA GLU A 156 -4.68 -5.88 -11.15
C GLU A 156 -4.81 -4.36 -11.19
N PHE A 157 -6.04 -3.83 -11.19
CA PHE A 157 -6.27 -2.39 -11.10
C PHE A 157 -5.69 -1.79 -9.82
N CYS A 158 -5.96 -2.40 -8.66
CA CYS A 158 -5.51 -1.90 -7.37
C CYS A 158 -3.98 -1.83 -7.30
N HIS A 159 -3.30 -2.88 -7.73
CA HIS A 159 -1.84 -2.90 -7.78
C HIS A 159 -1.28 -1.90 -8.78
N ALA A 160 -1.84 -1.78 -9.99
CA ALA A 160 -1.38 -0.82 -10.98
C ALA A 160 -1.53 0.63 -10.47
N ALA A 161 -2.69 0.97 -9.90
CA ALA A 161 -2.94 2.30 -9.36
C ALA A 161 -2.05 2.62 -8.15
N ALA A 162 -1.87 1.67 -7.23
CA ALA A 162 -0.98 1.83 -6.08
C ALA A 162 0.49 1.97 -6.52
N ALA A 163 0.96 1.14 -7.44
CA ALA A 163 2.32 1.19 -7.96
C ALA A 163 2.60 2.53 -8.68
N ALA A 164 1.71 2.95 -9.59
CA ALA A 164 1.87 4.22 -10.29
C ALA A 164 1.88 5.42 -9.32
N THR A 165 1.03 5.38 -8.29
CA THR A 165 1.01 6.42 -7.24
C THR A 165 2.29 6.40 -6.42
N PHE A 166 2.78 5.22 -6.03
CA PHE A 166 4.01 5.06 -5.28
C PHE A 166 5.23 5.57 -6.07
N GLU A 167 5.34 5.18 -7.34
CA GLU A 167 6.39 5.68 -8.24
C GLU A 167 6.34 7.20 -8.42
N ALA A 168 5.15 7.78 -8.45
CA ALA A 168 4.97 9.23 -8.48
C ALA A 168 5.40 9.91 -7.16
N LEU A 169 5.13 9.29 -6.02
CA LEU A 169 5.64 9.76 -4.72
C LEU A 169 7.17 9.74 -4.67
N SER A 170 7.78 8.63 -5.07
CA SER A 170 9.24 8.47 -5.07
C SER A 170 9.91 9.45 -6.05
N ALA A 171 9.36 9.61 -7.26
CA ALA A 171 9.86 10.58 -8.23
C ALA A 171 9.71 12.04 -7.76
N GLY A 172 8.64 12.33 -6.99
CA GLY A 172 8.37 13.64 -6.40
C GLY A 172 9.11 13.94 -5.10
N GLY A 173 9.90 13.01 -4.56
CA GLY A 173 10.61 13.17 -3.28
C GLY A 173 9.68 13.27 -2.07
N HIS A 174 8.55 12.54 -2.09
CA HIS A 174 7.54 12.56 -1.05
C HIS A 174 7.76 11.47 0.02
N ASP A 175 8.98 11.38 0.56
CA ASP A 175 9.45 10.28 1.43
C ASP A 175 8.55 9.98 2.64
N ARG A 176 7.95 11.02 3.24
CA ARG A 176 7.02 10.85 4.38
C ARG A 176 5.73 10.14 3.97
N ALA A 177 5.17 10.51 2.83
CA ALA A 177 3.97 9.87 2.30
C ALA A 177 4.32 8.44 1.85
N GLU A 178 5.45 8.26 1.16
CA GLU A 178 5.95 6.96 0.73
C GLU A 178 6.11 5.97 1.90
N SER A 179 6.81 6.40 2.95
CA SER A 179 7.02 5.60 4.16
C SER A 179 5.70 5.23 4.83
N ALA A 180 4.76 6.18 4.92
CA ALA A 180 3.44 5.93 5.50
C ALA A 180 2.62 4.90 4.70
N VAL A 181 2.73 4.89 3.36
CA VAL A 181 2.11 3.85 2.53
C VAL A 181 2.72 2.48 2.81
N MET A 182 4.06 2.38 2.87
CA MET A 182 4.73 1.11 3.14
C MET A 182 4.41 0.56 4.54
N ASP A 183 4.46 1.41 5.56
CA ASP A 183 4.14 1.03 6.94
C ASP A 183 2.70 0.53 7.06
N ALA A 184 1.76 1.23 6.42
CA ALA A 184 0.36 0.81 6.38
C ALA A 184 0.20 -0.52 5.63
N TYR A 185 0.82 -0.67 4.45
CA TYR A 185 0.81 -1.92 3.69
C TYR A 185 1.32 -3.11 4.51
N PHE A 186 2.47 -2.98 5.16
CA PHE A 186 2.99 -4.04 6.02
C PHE A 186 2.03 -4.38 7.17
N SER A 187 1.47 -3.35 7.80
CA SER A 187 0.48 -3.56 8.86
C SER A 187 -0.79 -4.26 8.36
N HIS A 188 -1.26 -3.96 7.14
CA HIS A 188 -2.39 -4.65 6.53
C HIS A 188 -2.03 -6.08 6.12
N ALA A 189 -0.84 -6.31 5.55
CA ALA A 189 -0.38 -7.64 5.15
C ALA A 189 -0.26 -8.61 6.35
N GLU A 190 0.00 -8.08 7.55
CA GLU A 190 -0.01 -8.87 8.79
C GLU A 190 -1.42 -9.25 9.27
N ARG A 191 -2.43 -8.42 8.96
CA ARG A 191 -3.78 -8.54 9.52
C ARG A 191 -4.79 -9.14 8.55
N VAL A 192 -4.60 -8.94 7.24
CA VAL A 192 -5.55 -9.30 6.18
C VAL A 192 -5.05 -10.54 5.46
N SER A 193 -5.82 -11.63 5.55
CA SER A 193 -5.45 -12.92 4.97
C SER A 193 -5.97 -13.14 3.55
N ASP A 194 -7.03 -12.41 3.16
CA ASP A 194 -7.57 -12.47 1.79
C ASP A 194 -6.79 -11.49 0.89
N PRO A 195 -6.14 -11.97 -0.18
CA PRO A 195 -5.43 -11.11 -1.12
C PRO A 195 -6.31 -10.04 -1.79
N ASP A 196 -7.58 -10.33 -2.02
CA ASP A 196 -8.52 -9.38 -2.64
C ASP A 196 -8.84 -8.24 -1.68
N ASP A 197 -9.01 -8.53 -0.38
CA ASP A 197 -9.22 -7.50 0.63
C ASP A 197 -7.95 -6.69 0.87
N LEU A 198 -6.78 -7.35 0.82
CA LEU A 198 -5.49 -6.69 0.99
C LEU A 198 -5.24 -5.64 -0.11
N CYS A 199 -5.64 -5.90 -1.36
CA CYS A 199 -5.46 -4.92 -2.43
C CYS A 199 -6.37 -3.70 -2.28
N LEU A 200 -7.57 -3.85 -1.70
CA LEU A 200 -8.46 -2.73 -1.35
C LEU A 200 -7.88 -1.91 -0.20
N CYS A 201 -7.41 -2.57 0.86
CA CYS A 201 -6.72 -1.91 1.97
C CYS A 201 -5.47 -1.15 1.50
N LEU A 202 -4.74 -1.66 0.51
CA LEU A 202 -3.60 -0.95 -0.08
C LEU A 202 -4.05 0.39 -0.69
N LEU A 203 -5.11 0.41 -1.51
CA LEU A 203 -5.63 1.66 -2.07
C LEU A 203 -6.14 2.63 -1.01
N GLU A 204 -6.83 2.12 0.01
CA GLU A 204 -7.30 2.92 1.15
C GLU A 204 -6.13 3.55 1.91
N ALA A 205 -5.10 2.76 2.20
CA ALA A 205 -3.88 3.22 2.86
C ALA A 205 -3.11 4.25 2.01
N THR A 206 -2.99 4.02 0.71
CA THR A 206 -2.38 5.00 -0.21
C THR A 206 -3.13 6.32 -0.18
N ALA A 207 -4.46 6.28 -0.32
CA ALA A 207 -5.28 7.48 -0.26
C ALA A 207 -5.15 8.22 1.09
N ALA A 208 -5.19 7.50 2.20
CA ALA A 208 -5.04 8.06 3.54
C ALA A 208 -3.65 8.68 3.79
N ALA A 209 -2.59 8.08 3.26
CA ALA A 209 -1.23 8.63 3.35
C ALA A 209 -1.09 9.93 2.55
N LEU A 210 -1.65 9.98 1.34
CA LEU A 210 -1.69 11.19 0.52
C LEU A 210 -2.44 12.33 1.24
N ASP A 211 -3.63 12.03 1.78
CA ASP A 211 -4.43 13.00 2.54
C ASP A 211 -3.68 13.56 3.76
N ARG A 212 -3.02 12.69 4.52
CA ARG A 212 -2.34 13.06 5.77
C ARG A 212 -1.04 13.82 5.55
N HIS A 213 -0.32 13.52 4.47
CA HIS A 213 1.06 14.00 4.30
C HIS A 213 1.24 15.00 3.17
N LEU A 214 0.27 15.15 2.26
CA LEU A 214 0.34 16.07 1.14
C LEU A 214 -0.83 17.06 1.15
N GLY A 215 -0.54 18.32 0.82
CA GLY A 215 -1.58 19.30 0.54
C GLY A 215 -2.29 19.04 -0.80
N PRO A 216 -3.47 19.63 -1.04
CA PRO A 216 -4.30 19.34 -2.22
C PRO A 216 -3.57 19.48 -3.56
N THR A 217 -2.74 20.52 -3.72
CA THR A 217 -1.96 20.75 -4.95
C THR A 217 -0.91 19.66 -5.18
N ALA A 218 -0.25 19.20 -4.13
CA ALA A 218 0.74 18.14 -4.22
C ALA A 218 0.07 16.80 -4.53
N GLN A 219 -1.09 16.50 -3.92
CA GLN A 219 -1.89 15.32 -4.28
C GLN A 219 -2.31 15.34 -5.75
N ALA A 220 -2.77 16.48 -6.27
CA ALA A 220 -3.14 16.62 -7.68
C ALA A 220 -1.95 16.40 -8.63
N ALA A 221 -0.77 16.89 -8.27
CA ALA A 221 0.45 16.68 -9.04
C ALA A 221 0.87 15.19 -9.05
N VAL A 222 0.84 14.53 -7.88
CA VAL A 222 1.12 13.08 -7.77
C VAL A 222 0.12 12.26 -8.59
N LEU A 223 -1.17 12.61 -8.58
CA LEU A 223 -2.17 11.89 -9.39
C LEU A 223 -1.99 12.11 -10.89
N ALA A 224 -1.62 13.32 -11.32
CA ALA A 224 -1.30 13.58 -12.73
C ALA A 224 -0.07 12.77 -13.18
N ASP A 225 0.97 12.77 -12.37
CA ASP A 225 2.21 12.01 -12.63
C ASP A 225 1.97 10.49 -12.62
N ALA A 226 1.13 9.99 -11.70
CA ALA A 226 0.70 8.60 -11.65
C ALA A 226 -0.18 8.22 -12.87
N ALA A 227 -1.07 9.12 -13.31
CA ALA A 227 -1.91 8.91 -14.48
C ALA A 227 -1.08 8.71 -15.75
N GLU A 228 0.01 9.47 -15.93
CA GLU A 228 0.94 9.36 -17.07
C GLU A 228 1.75 8.06 -17.08
N ARG A 229 1.95 7.42 -15.92
CA ARG A 229 2.66 6.12 -15.81
C ARG A 229 1.80 4.92 -16.16
N LEU A 230 0.48 5.07 -16.11
CA LEU A 230 -0.44 3.99 -16.42
C LEU A 230 -0.57 3.82 -17.94
N PRO A 231 -0.74 2.58 -18.44
CA PRO A 231 -0.93 2.35 -19.87
C PRO A 231 -2.08 3.19 -20.43
N ASP A 232 -1.98 3.73 -21.63
CA ASP A 232 -3.07 4.53 -22.20
C ASP A 232 -4.41 3.75 -22.21
N PRO A 233 -5.54 4.41 -21.90
CA PRO A 233 -6.84 3.78 -22.03
C PRO A 233 -7.07 3.31 -23.48
N PRO A 234 -7.77 2.19 -23.68
CA PRO A 234 -7.99 1.63 -25.01
C PRO A 234 -8.82 2.54 -25.93
N GLU A 235 -9.57 3.49 -25.38
CA GLU A 235 -10.30 4.50 -26.13
C GLU A 235 -9.67 5.88 -25.90
N PRO A 236 -9.50 6.70 -26.97
CA PRO A 236 -8.98 8.07 -26.86
C PRO A 236 -9.90 8.95 -26.01
N SER A 237 -9.40 10.14 -25.63
CA SER A 237 -10.09 11.14 -24.79
C SER A 237 -11.60 11.17 -25.04
N ALA A 238 -12.35 10.70 -24.04
CA ALA A 238 -13.79 10.56 -24.14
C ALA A 238 -14.45 11.93 -24.16
N ALA A 239 -15.55 12.07 -24.91
CA ALA A 239 -16.42 13.25 -24.83
C ALA A 239 -16.97 13.45 -23.41
N ASP A 240 -17.04 12.37 -22.63
CA ASP A 240 -17.37 12.36 -21.21
C ASP A 240 -16.30 11.60 -20.37
N PRO A 241 -15.22 12.29 -19.94
CA PRO A 241 -14.13 11.67 -19.18
C PRO A 241 -14.58 11.03 -17.87
N VAL A 242 -15.54 11.66 -17.17
CA VAL A 242 -16.03 11.15 -15.88
C VAL A 242 -16.87 9.89 -16.09
N GLY A 243 -17.65 9.78 -17.16
CA GLY A 243 -18.47 8.59 -17.45
C GLY A 243 -17.58 7.41 -17.77
N ALA A 244 -16.61 7.63 -18.67
CA ALA A 244 -15.63 6.62 -19.05
C ALA A 244 -14.72 6.18 -17.87
N ALA A 245 -14.47 7.05 -16.89
CA ALA A 245 -13.78 6.67 -15.66
C ALA A 245 -14.63 5.71 -14.82
N PHE A 246 -15.90 6.03 -14.58
CA PHE A 246 -16.80 5.19 -13.79
C PHE A 246 -17.20 3.89 -14.51
N ASP A 247 -17.29 3.88 -15.85
CA ASP A 247 -17.43 2.64 -16.64
C ASP A 247 -16.27 1.68 -16.37
N ARG A 248 -15.03 2.22 -16.31
CA ARG A 248 -13.85 1.41 -15.99
C ARG A 248 -13.91 0.89 -14.56
N LEU A 249 -14.26 1.73 -13.59
CA LEU A 249 -14.38 1.32 -12.18
C LEU A 249 -15.45 0.23 -12.00
N ALA A 250 -16.55 0.30 -12.74
CA ALA A 250 -17.60 -0.73 -12.72
C ALA A 250 -17.12 -2.05 -13.34
N ALA A 251 -16.42 -1.95 -14.48
CA ALA A 251 -15.86 -3.10 -15.20
C ALA A 251 -14.84 -3.89 -14.35
N VAL A 252 -13.94 -3.20 -13.65
CA VAL A 252 -12.97 -3.84 -12.74
C VAL A 252 -13.58 -4.19 -11.38
N GLY A 253 -14.82 -3.78 -11.14
CA GLY A 253 -15.56 -4.13 -9.93
C GLY A 253 -15.17 -3.43 -8.65
N LEU A 254 -14.67 -2.20 -8.77
CA LEU A 254 -14.56 -1.28 -7.63
C LEU A 254 -15.91 -0.64 -7.27
N VAL A 255 -16.80 -0.47 -8.23
CA VAL A 255 -18.20 -0.05 -8.00
C VAL A 255 -19.15 -1.10 -8.57
N GLU A 256 -20.28 -1.34 -7.92
CA GLU A 256 -21.34 -2.19 -8.48
C GLU A 256 -22.11 -1.46 -9.59
N GLY A 257 -22.34 -0.16 -9.41
CA GLY A 257 -22.99 0.68 -10.40
C GLY A 257 -22.77 2.16 -10.14
N TYR A 258 -23.08 2.97 -11.14
CA TYR A 258 -23.06 4.42 -11.00
C TYR A 258 -24.16 5.07 -11.85
N GLU A 259 -24.55 6.28 -11.46
CA GLU A 259 -25.53 7.08 -12.16
C GLU A 259 -25.08 8.55 -12.17
N ARG A 260 -25.15 9.19 -13.34
CA ARG A 260 -24.92 10.64 -13.43
C ARG A 260 -26.14 11.39 -12.94
N ALA A 261 -25.96 12.32 -12.00
CA ALA A 261 -26.97 13.34 -11.78
C ALA A 261 -27.06 14.20 -13.05
N GLY A 262 -28.25 14.26 -13.65
CA GLY A 262 -28.62 15.40 -14.49
C GLY A 262 -28.95 16.62 -13.62
N ASP A 263 -29.62 17.62 -14.20
CA ASP A 263 -30.11 18.86 -13.52
C ASP A 263 -30.96 18.63 -12.25
N ALA A 264 -31.32 17.38 -11.92
CA ALA A 264 -32.20 16.98 -10.83
C ALA A 264 -31.48 16.29 -9.64
N GLY A 265 -30.14 16.23 -9.62
CA GLY A 265 -29.37 15.74 -8.46
C GLY A 265 -29.46 16.65 -7.22
N PRO A 266 -28.86 16.27 -6.07
CA PRO A 266 -28.75 17.17 -4.92
C PRO A 266 -28.18 18.50 -5.39
N ALA A 267 -28.87 19.60 -5.05
CA ALA A 267 -28.69 20.91 -5.68
C ALA A 267 -27.21 21.23 -5.89
N SER A 268 -26.84 21.46 -7.16
CA SER A 268 -25.50 21.91 -7.54
C SER A 268 -25.31 23.33 -7.00
N GLU A 269 -24.99 23.44 -5.70
CA GLU A 269 -24.56 24.70 -5.13
C GLU A 269 -23.13 24.95 -5.63
N ALA A 270 -23.03 25.88 -6.58
CA ALA A 270 -21.80 26.49 -7.08
C ALA A 270 -20.82 25.54 -7.81
N GLY A 271 -21.30 24.84 -8.82
CA GLY A 271 -20.44 24.22 -9.81
C GLY A 271 -20.18 25.03 -11.06
N GLY A 272 -18.92 25.02 -11.51
CA GLY A 272 -18.60 25.46 -12.87
C GLY A 272 -19.20 24.52 -13.91
N PRO A 273 -19.33 24.94 -15.18
CA PRO A 273 -19.98 24.17 -16.24
C PRO A 273 -19.36 22.80 -16.56
N ASP A 274 -18.18 22.51 -16.00
CA ASP A 274 -17.44 21.25 -16.16
C ASP A 274 -17.55 20.33 -14.91
N ASP A 275 -18.37 20.69 -13.93
CA ASP A 275 -18.58 19.86 -12.74
C ASP A 275 -19.48 18.65 -13.02
N ALA A 276 -19.21 17.55 -12.34
CA ALA A 276 -19.96 16.32 -12.50
C ALA A 276 -20.36 15.76 -11.14
N THR A 277 -21.64 15.44 -10.98
CA THR A 277 -22.13 14.74 -9.79
C THR A 277 -22.52 13.31 -10.16
N VAL A 278 -21.97 12.33 -9.44
CA VAL A 278 -22.12 10.90 -9.71
C VAL A 278 -22.62 10.19 -8.46
N ARG A 279 -23.73 9.46 -8.56
CA ARG A 279 -24.14 8.49 -7.54
C ARG A 279 -23.39 7.19 -7.78
N ILE A 280 -22.75 6.67 -6.75
CA ILE A 280 -22.06 5.38 -6.75
C ILE A 280 -22.88 4.45 -5.88
N SER A 281 -23.04 3.20 -6.31
CA SER A 281 -23.62 2.12 -5.53
C SER A 281 -22.63 0.98 -5.38
N GLY A 282 -22.59 0.37 -4.19
CA GLY A 282 -21.72 -0.78 -3.90
C GLY A 282 -20.23 -0.47 -4.07
N TYR A 283 -19.76 0.66 -3.52
CA TYR A 283 -18.34 0.98 -3.57
C TYR A 283 -17.53 0.01 -2.71
N ALA A 284 -16.51 -0.61 -3.29
CA ALA A 284 -15.72 -1.65 -2.64
C ALA A 284 -14.77 -1.11 -1.56
N LEU A 285 -14.44 0.19 -1.60
CA LEU A 285 -13.58 0.81 -0.58
C LEU A 285 -14.38 1.25 0.62
N SER A 286 -13.86 0.92 1.80
CA SER A 286 -14.45 1.21 3.09
C SER A 286 -13.99 2.58 3.62
N PRO A 287 -14.88 3.31 4.32
CA PRO A 287 -14.46 4.49 5.05
C PRO A 287 -13.40 4.17 6.11
N THR A 288 -12.35 4.98 6.19
CA THR A 288 -11.31 4.94 7.23
C THR A 288 -11.22 6.31 7.89
N ASP A 289 -11.26 6.37 9.22
CA ASP A 289 -11.21 7.63 10.00
C ASP A 289 -12.23 8.70 9.54
N GLY A 290 -13.42 8.26 9.11
CA GLY A 290 -14.48 9.16 8.62
C GLY A 290 -14.22 9.74 7.24
N ARG A 291 -13.27 9.18 6.47
CA ARG A 291 -13.00 9.52 5.07
C ARG A 291 -13.11 8.29 4.18
N VAL A 292 -13.53 8.47 2.94
CA VAL A 292 -13.55 7.43 1.91
C VAL A 292 -12.52 7.76 0.84
N ALA A 293 -11.80 6.74 0.38
CA ALA A 293 -10.80 6.89 -0.66
C ALA A 293 -11.46 7.20 -2.01
N THR A 294 -11.14 8.36 -2.59
CA THR A 294 -11.58 8.80 -3.92
C THR A 294 -10.48 8.68 -4.97
N LEU A 295 -9.27 8.29 -4.54
CA LEU A 295 -8.07 8.14 -5.36
C LEU A 295 -8.31 7.35 -6.67
N PRO A 296 -8.98 6.18 -6.70
CA PRO A 296 -9.23 5.48 -7.96
C PRO A 296 -10.05 6.27 -8.97
N ALA A 297 -11.10 6.96 -8.50
CA ALA A 297 -11.93 7.79 -9.37
C ALA A 297 -11.16 9.01 -9.87
N ALA A 298 -10.45 9.69 -8.98
CA ALA A 298 -9.64 10.84 -9.33
C ALA A 298 -8.55 10.49 -10.36
N LEU A 299 -7.88 9.35 -10.18
CA LEU A 299 -6.87 8.84 -11.10
C LEU A 299 -7.46 8.52 -12.48
N GLU A 300 -8.59 7.79 -12.54
CA GLU A 300 -9.21 7.43 -13.82
C GLU A 300 -9.78 8.62 -14.59
N VAL A 301 -10.29 9.63 -13.87
CA VAL A 301 -10.72 10.91 -14.47
C VAL A 301 -9.50 11.66 -15.00
N CYS A 302 -8.43 11.76 -14.21
CA CYS A 302 -7.20 12.45 -14.61
C CYS A 302 -6.58 11.86 -15.88
N ARG A 303 -6.62 10.53 -16.05
CA ARG A 303 -6.15 9.82 -17.24
C ARG A 303 -6.96 10.09 -18.52
N ARG A 304 -8.22 10.48 -18.38
CA ARG A 304 -9.16 10.63 -19.51
C ARG A 304 -9.46 12.08 -19.85
N ASP A 305 -9.30 12.98 -18.89
CA ASP A 305 -9.43 14.41 -19.11
C ASP A 305 -8.20 14.90 -19.90
N PRO A 306 -8.38 15.52 -21.07
CA PRO A 306 -7.28 16.02 -21.89
C PRO A 306 -6.44 17.10 -21.19
N ARG A 307 -6.92 17.68 -20.08
CA ARG A 307 -6.17 18.61 -19.26
C ARG A 307 -5.16 17.91 -18.35
N GLY A 308 -5.33 16.61 -18.08
CA GLY A 308 -4.42 15.80 -17.26
C GLY A 308 -4.36 16.23 -15.79
N ARG A 309 -5.42 16.87 -15.26
CA ARG A 309 -5.45 17.35 -13.87
C ARG A 309 -6.85 17.21 -13.28
N ILE A 310 -6.91 16.82 -12.01
CA ILE A 310 -8.12 16.90 -11.20
C ILE A 310 -7.82 17.71 -9.93
N ALA A 311 -8.69 18.68 -9.64
CA ALA A 311 -8.50 19.58 -8.50
C ALA A 311 -9.25 19.12 -7.25
N GLY A 312 -10.35 18.35 -7.39
CA GLY A 312 -11.01 17.74 -6.24
C GLY A 312 -12.12 16.74 -6.52
N THR A 313 -12.31 15.84 -5.56
CA THR A 313 -13.47 14.96 -5.43
C THR A 313 -14.07 15.19 -4.05
N ALA A 314 -15.37 15.45 -3.97
CA ALA A 314 -16.07 15.66 -2.71
C ALA A 314 -17.25 14.70 -2.59
N LEU A 315 -17.47 14.14 -1.41
CA LEU A 315 -18.65 13.34 -1.12
C LEU A 315 -19.81 14.27 -0.73
N LEU A 316 -20.93 14.14 -1.43
CA LEU A 316 -22.21 14.74 -1.06
C LEU A 316 -23.00 13.69 -0.26
N ALA A 317 -23.83 14.15 0.69
CA ALA A 317 -24.53 13.32 1.69
C ALA A 317 -25.05 11.97 1.15
N ALA A 318 -24.90 10.92 1.95
CA ALA A 318 -25.27 9.54 1.61
C ALA A 318 -26.73 9.47 1.13
N ALA A 319 -26.96 8.88 -0.04
CA ALA A 319 -28.30 8.57 -0.51
C ALA A 319 -28.73 7.20 0.02
N GLY A 320 -29.22 7.16 1.26
CA GLY A 320 -29.87 5.98 1.82
C GLY A 320 -29.20 5.40 3.07
N ASP A 321 -29.83 4.33 3.58
CA ASP A 321 -29.70 3.77 4.94
C ASP A 321 -28.29 3.77 5.53
N SER A 322 -28.24 3.85 6.86
CA SER A 322 -27.07 3.88 7.75
C SER A 322 -26.07 2.70 7.62
N ALA A 323 -26.22 1.86 6.58
CA ALA A 323 -25.29 0.81 6.15
C ALA A 323 -24.32 1.25 5.02
N GLY A 324 -24.49 2.44 4.42
CA GLY A 324 -23.40 3.26 3.86
C GLY A 324 -22.58 2.74 2.67
N SER A 325 -23.18 2.10 1.65
CA SER A 325 -22.49 1.72 0.40
C SER A 325 -22.71 2.70 -0.77
N ASP A 326 -23.66 3.61 -0.63
CA ASP A 326 -24.15 4.46 -1.72
C ASP A 326 -23.82 5.94 -1.46
N TRP A 327 -23.03 6.49 -2.37
CA TRP A 327 -22.36 7.77 -2.19
C TRP A 327 -22.58 8.68 -3.37
N TRP A 328 -22.80 9.97 -3.12
CA TRP A 328 -22.71 10.98 -4.18
C TRP A 328 -21.30 11.54 -4.21
N VAL A 329 -20.65 11.53 -5.36
CA VAL A 329 -19.33 12.12 -5.57
C VAL A 329 -19.46 13.27 -6.56
N ARG A 330 -19.04 14.45 -6.11
CA ARG A 330 -18.81 15.62 -6.94
C ARG A 330 -17.38 15.57 -7.44
N VAL A 331 -17.20 15.51 -8.75
CA VAL A 331 -15.91 15.59 -9.44
C VAL A 331 -15.80 17.00 -10.01
N ASP A 332 -14.81 17.76 -9.56
CA ASP A 332 -14.51 19.09 -10.11
C ASP A 332 -13.07 19.11 -10.66
N PRO A 333 -12.90 19.20 -11.98
CA PRO A 333 -11.58 19.22 -12.58
C PRO A 333 -10.85 20.56 -12.35
N GLN A 334 -11.55 21.63 -11.94
CA GLN A 334 -10.99 22.98 -11.85
C GLN A 334 -11.02 23.58 -10.44
N ALA A 335 -11.92 23.12 -9.57
CA ALA A 335 -11.99 23.62 -8.20
C ALA A 335 -11.18 22.74 -7.24
N PRO A 336 -10.39 23.33 -6.33
CA PRO A 336 -9.74 22.57 -5.27
C PRO A 336 -10.79 21.81 -4.47
N SER A 337 -10.48 20.56 -4.11
CA SER A 337 -11.33 19.76 -3.22
C SER A 337 -11.74 20.60 -2.02
N LEU A 338 -13.05 20.64 -1.76
CA LEU A 338 -13.61 21.26 -0.57
C LEU A 338 -13.12 20.58 0.72
N ASP A 339 -12.40 19.46 0.60
CA ASP A 339 -12.20 18.50 1.67
C ASP A 339 -10.85 17.76 1.62
N GLY A 340 -9.75 18.50 1.45
CA GLY A 340 -8.39 17.96 1.69
C GLY A 340 -7.63 17.48 0.44
N GLY A 341 -8.30 17.28 -0.69
CA GLY A 341 -7.67 16.96 -1.97
C GLY A 341 -8.45 15.92 -2.78
N PRO A 342 -7.89 15.44 -3.91
CA PRO A 342 -8.52 14.43 -4.75
C PRO A 342 -8.38 12.98 -4.24
N SER A 343 -7.53 12.73 -3.23
CA SER A 343 -7.23 11.36 -2.77
C SER A 343 -8.29 10.77 -1.84
N THR A 344 -8.90 11.59 -0.99
CA THR A 344 -9.99 11.20 -0.09
C THR A 344 -11.08 12.26 -0.04
N ALA A 345 -12.25 11.88 0.47
CA ALA A 345 -13.30 12.81 0.86
C ALA A 345 -13.89 12.40 2.20
N SER A 346 -14.29 13.36 3.04
CA SER A 346 -14.95 13.11 4.32
C SER A 346 -16.33 12.54 4.09
N VAL A 347 -16.66 11.56 4.92
CA VAL A 347 -18.02 11.05 5.07
C VAL A 347 -18.86 12.17 5.68
N PRO A 348 -19.91 12.64 5.00
CA PRO A 348 -20.80 13.66 5.54
C PRO A 348 -21.41 13.15 6.85
N ALA A 349 -21.45 14.00 7.88
CA ALA A 349 -22.14 13.66 9.12
C ALA A 349 -23.61 13.33 8.79
N GLY A 350 -24.05 12.13 9.16
CA GLY A 350 -25.45 11.73 9.02
C GLY A 350 -26.33 12.75 9.74
N ASN A 351 -27.28 13.31 9.01
CA ASN A 351 -28.27 14.23 9.55
C ASN A 351 -29.39 13.46 10.25
#